data_AF-A0A3A4ZRF9-F1
#
_entry.id   AF-A0A3A4ZRF9-F1
#
_cell.length_a   1.000
_cell.length_b   1.000
_cell.length_c   1.000
_cell.angle_alpha   90.00
_cell.angle_beta   90.00
_cell.angle_gamma   90.00
#
_symmetry.space_group_name_H-M   'P 1'
#
loop_
_entity.id
_entity.type
_entity.pdbx_description
1 polymer ?
#
loop_
_entity_poly.entity_id
_entity_poly.type
_entity_poly.pdbx_seq_one_letter_code
_entity_poly.pdbx_strand_id
1 'polypeptide(L)'
;MDIKYVPKTLGNRQYYQFTAIDCASRWRYLVVYDNMGSSEAVAFLEELLAIAPFRIRAIKTDNGSCFTNRYTGYLKSTDPLNPKLHAFDLRCQEHNIIHYLIDPGKPAQNGKVERKP
;
A
#
# COMPACT_ATOMS: atom_id res chain seq x y z
N MET A 1 2.34 -3.43 3.30
CA MET A 1 2.74 -2.12 2.78
C MET A 1 1.95 -1.07 3.53
N ASP A 2 2.60 0.04 3.85
CA ASP A 2 2.06 1.08 4.72
C ASP A 2 2.55 2.45 4.26
N ILE A 3 1.73 3.48 4.44
CA ILE A 3 2.08 4.88 4.15
C ILE A 3 1.96 5.68 5.43
N LYS A 4 3.01 6.42 5.77
CA LYS A 4 3.00 7.34 6.93
C LYS A 4 3.35 8.75 6.51
N TYR A 5 2.70 9.72 7.14
CA TYR A 5 3.08 11.13 7.03
C TYR A 5 4.48 11.32 7.63
N VAL A 6 5.36 11.99 6.89
CA VAL A 6 6.64 12.45 7.45
C VAL A 6 6.34 13.67 8.33
N PRO A 7 6.60 13.65 9.64
CA PRO A 7 6.13 14.72 10.55
C PRO A 7 6.73 16.10 10.28
N LYS A 8 7.93 16.14 9.68
CA LYS A 8 8.64 17.38 9.39
C LYS A 8 8.45 17.73 7.92
N THR A 9 7.94 18.93 7.66
CA THR A 9 7.94 19.50 6.31
C THR A 9 9.36 19.94 5.94
N LEU A 10 9.76 19.72 4.69
CA LEU A 10 11.02 20.23 4.16
C LEU A 10 10.69 21.29 3.11
N GLY A 11 11.13 22.53 3.35
CA GLY A 11 10.83 23.65 2.44
C GLY A 11 9.33 23.91 2.25
N ASN A 12 8.54 23.84 3.33
CA ASN A 12 7.07 23.98 3.34
C ASN A 12 6.32 22.92 2.51
N ARG A 13 6.96 21.79 2.18
CA ARG A 13 6.30 20.65 1.50
C ARG A 13 6.11 19.49 2.47
N GLN A 14 4.96 18.84 2.36
CA GLN A 14 4.64 17.60 3.05
C GLN A 14 5.21 16.42 2.26
N TYR A 15 5.71 15.41 2.97
CA TYR A 15 6.22 14.18 2.37
C TYR A 15 5.56 12.96 3.01
N TYR A 16 5.63 11.85 2.29
CA TYR A 16 4.98 10.60 2.65
C TYR A 16 5.98 9.46 2.52
N GLN A 17 6.08 8.65 3.56
CA GLN A 17 6.95 7.49 3.61
C GLN A 17 6.14 6.24 3.25
N PHE A 18 6.51 5.60 2.14
CA PHE A 18 5.99 4.30 1.74
C PHE A 18 6.93 3.23 2.26
N THR A 19 6.38 2.20 2.92
CA THR A 19 7.17 1.13 3.53
C THR A 19 6.60 -0.23 3.19
N ALA A 20 7.47 -1.14 2.76
CA ALA A 20 7.18 -2.56 2.63
C ALA A 20 8.04 -3.34 3.64
N ILE A 21 7.42 -4.32 4.30
CA ILE A 21 8.11 -5.21 5.24
C ILE A 21 7.68 -6.63 4.94
N ASP A 22 8.66 -7.49 4.67
CA ASP A 22 8.40 -8.92 4.58
C ASP A 22 8.13 -9.51 5.97
N CYS A 23 7.11 -10.37 6.03
CA CYS A 23 6.62 -10.94 7.27
C CYS A 23 7.53 -12.04 7.84
N ALA A 24 8.34 -12.70 6.99
CA ALA A 24 9.20 -13.81 7.37
C ALA A 24 10.63 -13.36 7.66
N SER A 25 11.29 -12.74 6.69
CA SER A 25 12.70 -12.30 6.75
C SER A 25 12.89 -10.98 7.48
N ARG A 26 11.82 -10.20 7.70
CA ARG A 26 11.89 -8.82 8.19
C ARG A 26 12.70 -7.88 7.29
N TRP A 27 12.95 -8.27 6.04
CA TRP A 27 13.50 -7.37 5.03
C TRP A 27 12.56 -6.18 4.82
N ARG A 28 13.14 -5.00 4.67
CA ARG A 28 12.42 -3.72 4.61
C ARG A 28 12.87 -2.91 3.41
N TYR A 29 11.91 -2.31 2.74
CA TYR A 29 12.14 -1.32 1.70
C TYR A 29 11.31 -0.08 1.99
N LEU A 30 11.92 1.09 1.81
CA LEU A 30 11.36 2.39 2.19
C LEU A 30 11.72 3.42 1.13
N VAL A 31 10.71 4.15 0.68
CA VAL A 31 10.86 5.28 -0.25
C VAL A 31 10.02 6.45 0.26
N VAL A 32 10.48 7.67 0.00
CA VAL A 32 9.77 8.90 0.35
C VAL A 32 9.31 9.57 -0.95
N TYR A 33 8.02 9.87 -1.01
CA TYR A 33 7.41 10.65 -2.09
C TYR A 33 6.90 11.99 -1.54
N ASP A 34 6.74 12.97 -2.40
CA ASP A 34 6.12 14.28 -2.10
C ASP A 34 4.59 14.25 -2.19
N ASN A 35 4.00 13.14 -2.63
CA ASN A 35 2.55 12.91 -2.68
C ASN A 35 2.17 11.49 -2.17
N MET A 36 0.88 11.26 -1.91
CA MET A 36 0.33 9.95 -1.48
C MET A 36 -0.86 9.47 -2.33
N GLY A 37 -0.72 9.48 -3.65
CA GLY A 37 -1.72 9.02 -4.59
C GLY A 37 -1.57 7.55 -5.00
N SER A 38 -2.54 7.11 -5.82
CA SER A 38 -2.52 5.77 -6.43
C SER A 38 -1.35 5.59 -7.39
N SER A 39 -0.89 6.66 -8.06
CA SER A 39 0.29 6.65 -8.92
C SER A 39 1.56 6.33 -8.14
N GLU A 40 1.76 6.97 -6.99
CA GLU A 40 2.93 6.74 -6.13
C GLU A 40 2.89 5.34 -5.51
N ALA A 41 1.70 4.84 -5.15
CA ALA A 41 1.54 3.46 -4.67
C ALA A 41 1.93 2.42 -5.74
N VAL A 42 1.53 2.64 -7.00
CA VAL A 42 1.91 1.77 -8.12
C VAL A 42 3.41 1.86 -8.43
N ALA A 43 3.98 3.07 -8.45
CA ALA A 43 5.41 3.26 -8.65
C ALA A 43 6.23 2.54 -7.56
N PHE A 44 5.84 2.69 -6.30
CA PHE A 44 6.48 2.00 -5.19
C PHE A 44 6.39 0.47 -5.29
N LEU A 45 5.28 -0.06 -5.81
CA LEU A 45 5.15 -1.51 -6.08
C LEU A 45 6.15 -1.99 -7.13
N GLU A 46 6.31 -1.25 -8.23
CA GLU A 46 7.28 -1.61 -9.28
C GLU A 46 8.72 -1.55 -8.77
N GLU A 47 9.07 -0.51 -8.01
CA GLU A 47 10.38 -0.39 -7.35
C GLU A 47 10.61 -1.56 -6.37
N LEU A 48 9.60 -1.89 -5.58
CA LEU A 48 9.64 -3.01 -4.63
C LEU A 48 9.86 -4.35 -5.34
N LEU A 49 9.21 -4.60 -6.47
CA LEU A 49 9.36 -5.82 -7.25
C LEU A 49 10.75 -5.94 -7.88
N ALA A 50 11.35 -4.82 -8.29
CA ALA A 50 12.69 -4.79 -8.86
C ALA A 50 13.79 -5.08 -7.84
N ILE A 51 13.60 -4.67 -6.57
CA ILE A 51 14.65 -4.74 -5.54
C ILE A 51 14.47 -5.89 -4.53
N ALA A 52 13.27 -6.46 -4.42
CA ALA A 52 13.03 -7.54 -3.48
C ALA A 52 13.87 -8.78 -3.83
N PRO A 53 14.66 -9.34 -2.89
CA PRO A 53 15.49 -10.52 -3.13
C PRO A 53 14.69 -11.83 -3.14
N PHE A 54 13.36 -11.75 -3.28
CA PHE A 54 12.42 -12.87 -3.24
C PHE A 54 11.17 -12.54 -4.06
N ARG A 55 10.46 -13.58 -4.50
CA ARG A 55 9.17 -13.42 -5.16
C ARG A 55 8.10 -12.99 -4.17
N ILE A 56 7.48 -11.85 -4.43
CA ILE A 56 6.31 -11.37 -3.69
C ILE A 56 5.08 -12.14 -4.18
N ARG A 57 4.39 -12.85 -3.29
CA ARG A 57 3.16 -13.60 -3.60
C ARG A 57 1.88 -12.84 -3.23
N ALA A 58 1.98 -12.03 -2.20
CA ALA A 58 0.86 -11.27 -1.69
C ALA A 58 1.33 -10.00 -1.00
N ILE A 59 0.48 -8.98 -1.06
CA ILE A 59 0.69 -7.70 -0.41
C ILE A 59 -0.54 -7.42 0.45
N LYS A 60 -0.29 -6.96 1.69
CA LYS A 60 -1.34 -6.50 2.59
C LYS A 60 -1.22 -5.00 2.82
N THR A 61 -2.30 -4.23 2.63
CA THR A 61 -2.36 -2.78 2.88
C THR A 61 -3.53 -2.43 3.80
N ASP A 62 -3.57 -1.18 4.25
CA ASP A 62 -4.79 -0.61 4.83
C ASP A 62 -5.88 -0.34 3.76
N ASN A 63 -7.01 0.20 4.19
CA ASN A 63 -8.11 0.56 3.29
C ASN A 63 -7.99 2.02 2.76
N GLY A 64 -6.78 2.58 2.73
CA GLY A 64 -6.51 3.91 2.20
C GLY A 64 -6.88 4.02 0.71
N SER A 65 -7.36 5.20 0.31
CA SER A 65 -7.82 5.45 -1.07
C SER A 65 -6.70 5.34 -2.12
N CYS A 66 -5.44 5.42 -1.69
CA CYS A 66 -4.25 5.19 -2.50
C CYS A 66 -4.05 3.71 -2.86
N PHE A 67 -4.66 2.77 -2.14
CA PHE A 67 -4.55 1.33 -2.39
C PHE A 67 -5.85 0.71 -2.89
N THR A 68 -7.01 1.28 -2.55
CA THR A 68 -8.31 0.67 -2.86
C THR A 68 -9.43 1.70 -3.07
N ASN A 69 -10.42 1.31 -3.87
CA ASN A 69 -11.67 2.05 -4.06
C ASN A 69 -12.73 1.75 -2.99
N ARG A 70 -12.38 1.06 -1.89
CA ARG A 70 -13.37 0.55 -0.91
C ARG A 70 -14.36 1.59 -0.39
N TYR A 71 -13.88 2.76 0.00
CA TYR A 71 -14.74 3.81 0.57
C TYR A 71 -15.22 4.86 -0.45
N THR A 72 -14.53 4.98 -1.58
CA THR A 72 -14.79 6.01 -2.59
C THR A 72 -15.65 5.50 -3.74
N GLY A 73 -15.47 4.23 -4.15
CA GLY A 73 -16.11 3.62 -5.30
C GLY A 73 -16.99 2.41 -4.96
N TYR A 74 -16.50 1.44 -4.19
CA TYR A 74 -17.23 0.16 -4.00
C TYR A 74 -18.58 0.35 -3.29
N LEU A 75 -18.61 1.14 -2.20
CA LEU A 75 -19.84 1.44 -1.47
C LEU A 75 -20.80 2.38 -2.21
N LYS A 76 -20.34 3.04 -3.28
CA LYS A 76 -21.11 4.00 -4.08
C LYS A 76 -21.37 3.50 -5.51
N SER A 77 -21.00 2.25 -5.80
CA SER A 77 -21.13 1.64 -7.13
C SER A 77 -22.59 1.34 -7.42
N THR A 78 -23.03 1.64 -8.64
CA THR A 78 -24.35 1.22 -9.15
C THR A 78 -24.41 -0.28 -9.44
N ASP A 79 -23.26 -0.94 -9.56
CA ASP A 79 -23.11 -2.40 -9.58
C ASP A 79 -22.23 -2.84 -8.38
N PRO A 80 -22.84 -3.21 -7.24
CA PRO A 80 -22.12 -3.65 -6.05
C PRO A 80 -21.47 -5.04 -6.19
N LEU A 81 -21.89 -5.83 -7.19
CA LEU A 81 -21.39 -7.18 -7.41
C LEU A 81 -20.13 -7.17 -8.29
N ASN A 82 -19.96 -6.15 -9.14
CA ASN A 82 -18.77 -5.95 -9.98
C ASN A 82 -18.09 -4.60 -9.74
N PRO A 83 -17.51 -4.39 -8.55
CA PRO A 83 -16.83 -3.14 -8.25
C PRO A 83 -15.60 -2.89 -9.16
N LYS A 84 -15.42 -1.64 -9.61
CA LYS A 84 -14.27 -1.25 -10.45
C LYS A 84 -12.94 -1.33 -9.69
N LEU A 85 -12.09 -2.27 -10.09
CA LEU A 85 -10.76 -2.49 -9.50
C LEU A 85 -9.93 -1.20 -9.43
N HIS A 86 -9.20 -1.03 -8.33
CA HIS A 86 -8.29 0.09 -8.16
C HIS A 86 -7.01 -0.12 -9.00
N ALA A 87 -6.34 0.96 -9.39
CA ALA A 87 -5.11 0.88 -10.20
C ALA A 87 -4.04 -0.01 -9.55
N PHE A 88 -3.94 0.03 -8.22
CA PHE A 88 -3.06 -0.83 -7.45
C PHE A 88 -3.49 -2.32 -7.51
N ASP A 89 -4.78 -2.62 -7.48
CA ASP A 89 -5.30 -3.99 -7.63
C ASP A 89 -4.93 -4.55 -9.01
N LEU A 90 -5.18 -3.77 -10.06
CA LEU A 90 -4.84 -4.13 -11.44
C LEU A 90 -3.35 -4.42 -11.57
N ARG A 91 -2.51 -3.55 -10.99
CA ARG A 91 -1.06 -3.75 -11.04
C ARG A 91 -0.61 -5.01 -10.30
N CYS A 92 -1.20 -5.29 -9.13
CA CYS A 92 -0.93 -6.55 -8.42
C CYS A 92 -1.32 -7.76 -9.29
N GLN A 93 -2.46 -7.70 -9.98
CA GLN A 93 -2.93 -8.78 -10.85
C GLN A 93 -1.98 -9.04 -12.03
N GLU A 94 -1.47 -7.99 -12.68
CA GLU A 94 -0.47 -8.12 -13.77
C GLU A 94 0.75 -8.94 -13.34
N HIS A 95 1.18 -8.79 -12.08
CA HIS A 95 2.32 -9.50 -11.50
C HIS A 95 1.96 -10.80 -10.77
N ASN A 96 0.70 -11.25 -10.85
CA ASN A 96 0.16 -12.42 -10.13
C ASN A 96 0.35 -12.33 -8.61
N ILE A 97 0.14 -11.14 -8.06
CA ILE A 97 0.24 -10.83 -6.62
C ILE A 97 -1.17 -10.70 -6.05
N ILE A 98 -1.44 -11.40 -4.96
CA ILE A 98 -2.73 -11.28 -4.25
C ILE A 98 -2.70 -10.01 -3.39
N HIS A 99 -3.67 -9.14 -3.57
CA HIS A 99 -3.83 -7.94 -2.76
C HIS A 99 -4.86 -8.16 -1.64
N TYR A 100 -4.41 -8.05 -0.38
CA TYR A 100 -5.25 -8.15 0.81
C TYR A 100 -5.43 -6.78 1.46
N LEU A 101 -6.66 -6.44 1.82
CA LEU A 101 -6.95 -5.29 2.67
C LEU A 101 -7.04 -5.74 4.14
N ILE A 102 -6.63 -4.88 5.07
CA ILE A 102 -6.90 -5.13 6.50
C ILE A 102 -8.41 -5.12 6.77
N ASP A 103 -8.83 -5.90 7.77
CA ASP A 103 -10.20 -5.82 8.27
C ASP A 103 -10.50 -4.40 8.77
N PRO A 104 -11.62 -3.79 8.39
CA PRO A 104 -12.06 -2.51 8.96
C PRO A 104 -12.12 -2.60 10.50
N GLY A 105 -11.58 -1.59 11.19
CA GLY A 105 -11.62 -1.54 12.66
C GLY A 105 -10.54 -2.37 13.39
N LYS A 106 -9.57 -2.99 12.69
CA LYS A 106 -8.45 -3.72 13.32
C LYS A 106 -7.07 -3.14 12.96
N PRO A 107 -6.74 -1.89 13.36
CA PRO A 107 -5.47 -1.24 13.04
C PRO A 107 -4.24 -2.00 13.59
N ALA A 108 -4.41 -2.80 14.66
CA ALA A 108 -3.37 -3.62 15.26
C ALA A 108 -2.77 -4.69 14.30
N GLN A 109 -3.45 -5.03 13.18
CA GLN A 109 -2.87 -5.92 12.17
C GLN A 109 -1.67 -5.30 11.42
N ASN A 110 -1.51 -3.97 11.51
CA ASN A 110 -0.33 -3.25 11.04
C ASN A 110 0.80 -3.24 12.09
N GLY A 111 0.56 -3.72 13.32
CA GLY A 111 1.52 -3.69 14.42
C GLY A 111 2.81 -4.51 14.19
N LYS A 112 2.82 -5.38 13.17
CA LYS A 112 4.06 -6.07 12.74
C LYS A 112 5.03 -5.13 12.00
N VAL A 113 4.57 -3.95 11.58
CA VAL A 113 5.40 -2.84 11.06
C VAL A 113 5.98 -1.97 12.18
N GLU A 114 5.36 -1.98 13.37
CA GLU A 114 5.60 -0.97 14.41
C GLU A 114 6.57 -1.39 15.52
N ARG A 115 7.04 -2.64 15.54
CA ARG A 115 8.13 -3.04 16.44
C ARG A 115 9.47 -2.61 15.84
N LYS A 116 9.90 -1.39 16.18
CA LYS A 116 11.31 -1.00 16.10
C LYS A 116 12.09 -1.77 17.18
N PRO A 117 13.17 -2.49 16.86
CA PRO A 117 14.23 -2.73 17.83
C PRO A 117 14.94 -1.42 18.18
#